data_AF-S2YPK5-F1
#
_entry.id   AF-S2YPK5-F1
#
_cell.length_a   1.000
_cell.length_b   1.000
_cell.length_c   1.000
_cell.angle_alpha   90.00
_cell.angle_beta   90.00
_cell.angle_gamma   90.00
#
_symmetry.space_group_name_H-M   'P 1'
#
loop_
_entity.id
_entity.type
_entity.pdbx_description
1 polymer ?
#
loop_
_entity_poly.entity_id
_entity_poly.type
_entity_poly.pdbx_seq_one_letter_code
_entity_poly.pdbx_strand_id
1 'polypeptide(L)'
;MLRKMLIYTFRAKVGVLMNFRRFKIGYRTLKTAVGASIAMLIAMFLNLDYYSSAFILTVLCIQPTKRKSLRAVYSRIIASIIGVGFAFVFFEGIAYHPLVFGLILILFIPTLVSLRFQDGFVSSVVILLHLFDAKDMSWSLLWNEVQLMIVGFGVALLVNLYMPSIEKDLKKYRLDLESLYSKIFHEITSYLRNGESDWDGKELVEASEVIEKGKALAYQDVENHLNRRQNLHYLYFDMREQQFEIIERVLPKITALPVNISHCYIVADFMEELANHVHSGNTAHKFISKLDEVKEDFAKMPLPKDHENFLAMAALYQFIEEMEQYLRIKRSFVGFNMKKKTASKE
;
A
#
# COMPACT_ATOMS: atom_id res chain seq x y z
N MET A 1 23.97 12.16 20.37
CA MET A 1 23.09 11.25 19.59
C MET A 1 21.61 11.58 19.73
N LEU A 2 20.96 11.33 20.89
CA LEU A 2 19.54 11.63 21.18
C LEU A 2 19.02 13.00 20.70
N ARG A 3 19.79 14.07 20.93
CA ARG A 3 19.39 15.44 20.53
C ARG A 3 19.42 15.65 19.01
N LYS A 4 20.40 15.07 18.29
CA LYS A 4 20.43 15.11 16.81
C LYS A 4 19.33 14.24 16.21
N MET A 5 19.08 13.09 16.83
CA MET A 5 18.08 12.10 16.44
C MET A 5 16.65 12.63 16.59
N LEU A 6 16.27 13.13 17.78
CA LEU A 6 14.96 13.78 18.03
C LEU A 6 14.73 15.00 17.13
N ILE A 7 15.77 15.80 16.87
CA ILE A 7 15.68 16.91 15.92
C ILE A 7 15.43 16.40 14.51
N TYR A 8 16.01 15.26 14.10
CA TYR A 8 15.80 14.68 12.77
C TYR A 8 14.45 13.98 12.62
N THR A 9 13.98 13.20 13.59
CA THR A 9 12.64 12.59 13.56
C THR A 9 11.55 13.68 13.51
N PHE A 10 11.78 14.81 14.18
CA PHE A 10 10.90 15.98 14.13
C PHE A 10 11.05 16.79 12.84
N ARG A 11 12.27 16.99 12.31
CA ARG A 11 12.50 17.67 11.01
C ARG A 11 12.01 16.86 9.82
N ALA A 12 12.11 15.53 9.85
CA ALA A 12 11.64 14.64 8.78
C ALA A 12 10.10 14.71 8.65
N LYS A 13 9.38 14.92 9.76
CA LYS A 13 7.93 15.18 9.76
C LYS A 13 7.53 16.55 9.18
N VAL A 14 8.46 17.51 9.13
CA VAL A 14 8.18 18.92 8.76
C VAL A 14 8.82 19.32 7.41
N GLY A 15 9.86 18.63 6.96
CA GLY A 15 10.69 18.99 5.80
C GLY A 15 10.15 18.58 4.41
N VAL A 16 8.89 18.16 4.29
CA VAL A 16 8.26 17.84 3.00
C VAL A 16 7.69 19.13 2.40
N LEU A 17 8.54 20.11 2.08
CA LEU A 17 8.12 21.33 1.41
C LEU A 17 8.92 21.55 0.13
N MET A 18 8.17 21.42 -0.97
CA MET A 18 8.45 21.87 -2.33
C MET A 18 9.66 21.26 -3.04
N ASN A 19 9.48 20.02 -3.49
CA ASN A 19 10.20 19.51 -4.66
C ASN A 19 9.24 19.54 -5.87
N PHE A 20 9.48 20.43 -6.84
CA PHE A 20 8.76 20.43 -8.11
C PHE A 20 9.00 19.08 -8.81
N ARG A 21 8.00 18.20 -8.76
CA ARG A 21 8.09 16.86 -9.34
C ARG A 21 8.23 16.98 -10.85
N ARG A 22 9.33 16.48 -11.43
CA ARG A 22 9.47 16.26 -12.87
C ARG A 22 8.24 15.51 -13.38
N PHE A 23 7.50 16.11 -14.31
CA PHE A 23 6.35 15.46 -14.97
C PHE A 23 6.84 14.20 -15.69
N LYS A 24 6.59 13.03 -15.10
CA LYS A 24 6.71 11.75 -15.78
C LYS A 24 5.30 11.28 -16.08
N ILE A 25 5.00 11.04 -17.37
CA ILE A 25 3.76 10.40 -17.78
C ILE A 25 3.76 9.00 -17.17
N GLY A 26 2.89 8.80 -16.18
CA GLY A 26 2.76 7.51 -15.52
C GLY A 26 2.07 6.50 -16.44
N TYR A 27 2.32 5.21 -16.20
CA TYR A 27 1.65 4.10 -16.88
C TYR A 27 0.11 4.24 -16.87
N ARG A 28 -0.45 4.79 -15.78
CA ARG A 28 -1.88 5.08 -15.67
C ARG A 28 -2.38 6.08 -16.73
N THR A 29 -1.64 7.15 -16.96
CA THR A 29 -2.02 8.18 -17.94
C THR A 29 -1.99 7.58 -19.34
N LEU A 30 -0.95 6.81 -19.66
CA LEU A 30 -0.80 6.16 -20.95
C LEU A 30 -1.93 5.15 -21.21
N LYS A 31 -2.21 4.24 -20.26
CA LYS A 31 -3.30 3.26 -20.41
C LYS A 31 -4.67 3.95 -20.55
N THR A 32 -4.86 5.09 -19.89
CA THR A 32 -6.10 5.86 -19.98
C THR A 32 -6.29 6.44 -21.37
N ALA A 33 -5.28 7.14 -21.88
CA ALA A 33 -5.32 7.71 -23.22
C ALA A 33 -5.50 6.63 -24.30
N VAL A 34 -4.70 5.56 -24.24
CA VAL A 34 -4.77 4.46 -25.20
C VAL A 34 -6.13 3.75 -25.14
N GLY A 35 -6.61 3.40 -23.95
CA GLY A 35 -7.89 2.72 -23.80
C GLY A 35 -9.06 3.56 -24.30
N ALA A 36 -9.11 4.84 -23.94
CA ALA A 36 -10.19 5.72 -24.35
C ALA A 36 -10.20 5.97 -25.87
N SER A 37 -9.02 6.16 -26.47
CA SER A 37 -8.90 6.27 -27.93
C SER A 37 -9.33 4.98 -28.65
N ILE A 38 -8.93 3.81 -28.14
CA ILE A 38 -9.36 2.52 -28.70
C ILE A 38 -10.89 2.38 -28.61
N ALA A 39 -11.50 2.73 -27.49
CA ALA A 39 -12.95 2.68 -27.33
C ALA A 39 -13.69 3.59 -28.31
N MET A 40 -13.18 4.82 -28.50
CA MET A 40 -13.72 5.74 -29.50
C MET A 40 -13.62 5.16 -30.91
N LEU A 41 -12.47 4.62 -31.29
CA LEU A 41 -12.25 4.02 -32.61
C LEU A 41 -13.17 2.82 -32.85
N ILE A 42 -13.36 1.97 -31.84
CA ILE A 42 -14.30 0.83 -31.91
C ILE A 42 -15.73 1.34 -32.10
N ALA A 43 -16.15 2.38 -31.34
CA ALA A 43 -17.48 2.95 -31.49
C ALA A 43 -17.70 3.58 -32.88
N MET A 44 -16.69 4.27 -33.42
CA MET A 44 -16.72 4.79 -34.79
C MET A 44 -16.81 3.67 -35.83
N PHE A 45 -16.04 2.59 -35.66
CA PHE A 45 -16.06 1.44 -36.56
C PHE A 45 -17.42 0.73 -36.57
N LEU A 46 -18.10 0.69 -35.43
CA LEU A 46 -19.45 0.15 -35.29
C LEU A 46 -20.55 1.13 -35.73
N ASN A 47 -20.18 2.34 -36.18
CA ASN A 47 -21.08 3.44 -36.54
C ASN A 47 -22.09 3.77 -35.43
N LEU A 48 -21.63 3.79 -34.17
CA LEU A 48 -22.47 4.17 -33.04
C LEU A 48 -22.66 5.69 -33.00
N ASP A 49 -23.89 6.12 -32.74
CA ASP A 49 -24.18 7.52 -32.44
C ASP A 49 -23.48 7.91 -31.13
N TYR A 50 -23.10 9.18 -31.00
CA TYR A 50 -22.38 9.69 -29.84
C TYR A 50 -21.11 8.88 -29.49
N TYR A 51 -20.33 8.44 -30.50
CA TYR A 51 -19.08 7.68 -30.32
C TYR A 51 -18.06 8.36 -29.36
N SER A 52 -18.11 9.68 -29.22
CA SER A 52 -17.31 10.45 -28.25
C SER A 52 -17.60 10.04 -26.80
N SER A 53 -18.79 9.54 -26.51
CA SER A 53 -19.17 9.06 -25.19
C SER A 53 -18.51 7.73 -24.83
N ALA A 54 -18.19 6.87 -25.81
CA ALA A 54 -17.38 5.67 -25.54
C ALA A 54 -16.02 6.05 -24.93
N PHE A 55 -15.39 7.13 -25.40
CA PHE A 55 -14.16 7.68 -24.82
C PHE A 55 -14.37 8.09 -23.36
N ILE A 56 -15.40 8.91 -23.09
CA ILE A 56 -15.69 9.42 -21.74
C ILE A 56 -15.98 8.26 -20.78
N LEU A 57 -16.82 7.31 -21.20
CA LEU A 57 -17.16 6.12 -20.42
C LEU A 57 -15.91 5.29 -20.10
N THR A 58 -14.99 5.13 -21.05
CA THR A 58 -13.72 4.44 -20.80
C THR A 58 -12.83 5.19 -19.82
N VAL A 59 -12.62 6.50 -20.00
CA VAL A 59 -11.77 7.31 -19.11
C VAL A 59 -12.25 7.19 -17.66
N LEU A 60 -13.55 7.31 -17.44
CA LEU A 60 -14.13 7.26 -16.10
C LEU A 60 -14.08 5.85 -15.46
N CYS A 61 -14.02 4.79 -16.28
CA CYS A 61 -13.94 3.40 -15.82
C CYS A 61 -12.52 2.89 -15.58
N ILE A 62 -11.48 3.61 -15.99
CA ILE A 62 -10.10 3.16 -15.79
C ILE A 62 -9.67 3.39 -14.33
N GLN A 63 -9.56 2.29 -13.61
CA GLN A 63 -9.26 2.26 -12.18
C GLN A 63 -7.79 1.86 -11.89
N PRO A 64 -7.27 2.16 -10.69
CA PRO A 64 -5.90 1.79 -10.32
C PRO A 64 -5.72 0.27 -10.17
N THR A 65 -6.77 -0.47 -9.82
CA THR A 65 -6.71 -1.92 -9.56
C THR A 65 -7.83 -2.68 -10.25
N LYS A 66 -7.61 -3.96 -10.57
CA LYS A 66 -8.58 -4.80 -11.29
C LYS A 66 -9.91 -4.91 -10.54
N ARG A 67 -9.84 -5.14 -9.22
CA ARG A 67 -11.03 -5.23 -8.36
C ARG A 67 -11.85 -3.94 -8.34
N LYS A 68 -11.18 -2.78 -8.25
CA LYS A 68 -11.85 -1.48 -8.35
C LYS A 68 -12.49 -1.27 -9.72
N SER A 69 -11.83 -1.70 -10.80
CA SER A 69 -12.39 -1.65 -12.16
C SER A 69 -13.70 -2.40 -12.29
N LEU A 70 -13.74 -3.64 -11.81
CA LEU A 70 -14.95 -4.47 -11.88
C LEU A 70 -16.08 -3.86 -11.05
N ARG A 71 -15.78 -3.39 -9.83
CA ARG A 71 -16.76 -2.70 -8.99
C ARG A 71 -17.29 -1.44 -9.67
N ALA A 72 -16.41 -0.64 -10.29
CA ALA A 72 -16.81 0.60 -10.96
C ALA A 72 -17.73 0.32 -12.15
N VAL A 73 -17.40 -0.65 -13.01
CA VAL A 73 -18.26 -1.04 -14.14
C VAL A 73 -19.60 -1.58 -13.65
N TYR A 74 -19.59 -2.45 -12.64
CA TYR A 74 -20.83 -2.97 -12.06
C TYR A 74 -21.73 -1.84 -11.53
N SER A 75 -21.17 -0.93 -10.72
CA SER A 75 -21.91 0.22 -10.20
C SER A 75 -22.47 1.11 -11.31
N ARG A 76 -21.71 1.31 -12.39
CA ARG A 76 -22.12 2.15 -13.53
C ARG A 76 -23.24 1.52 -14.34
N ILE A 77 -23.18 0.22 -14.61
CA ILE A 77 -24.26 -0.48 -15.32
C ILE A 77 -25.56 -0.36 -14.54
N ILE A 78 -25.55 -0.63 -13.23
CA ILE A 78 -26.75 -0.54 -12.40
C ILE A 78 -27.27 0.91 -12.32
N ALA A 79 -26.37 1.88 -12.10
CA ALA A 79 -26.76 3.30 -12.07
C ALA A 79 -27.36 3.76 -13.40
N SER A 80 -26.81 3.34 -14.53
CA SER A 80 -27.32 3.67 -15.86
C SER A 80 -28.71 3.07 -16.12
N ILE A 81 -28.96 1.83 -15.69
CA ILE A 81 -30.29 1.22 -15.80
C ILE A 81 -31.30 2.01 -14.96
N ILE A 82 -30.95 2.40 -13.73
CA ILE A 82 -31.80 3.24 -12.89
C ILE A 82 -32.05 4.59 -13.58
N GLY A 83 -30.99 5.20 -14.14
CA GLY A 83 -31.07 6.47 -14.87
C GLY A 83 -32.04 6.39 -16.04
N VAL A 84 -31.97 5.35 -16.88
CA VAL A 84 -32.92 5.11 -17.97
C VAL A 84 -34.35 4.97 -17.44
N GLY A 85 -34.55 4.29 -16.31
CA GLY A 85 -35.86 4.22 -15.64
C GLY A 85 -36.41 5.59 -15.24
N PHE A 86 -35.57 6.47 -14.68
CA PHE A 86 -35.95 7.86 -14.40
C PHE A 86 -36.24 8.64 -15.69
N ALA A 87 -35.41 8.50 -16.72
CA ALA A 87 -35.63 9.15 -18.01
C ALA A 87 -37.00 8.77 -18.58
N PHE A 88 -37.36 7.49 -18.56
CA PHE A 88 -38.66 7.03 -19.03
C PHE A 88 -39.82 7.69 -18.28
N VAL A 89 -39.79 7.67 -16.95
CA VAL A 89 -40.90 8.21 -16.13
C VAL A 89 -41.05 9.72 -16.33
N PHE A 90 -39.96 10.47 -16.40
CA PHE A 90 -39.99 11.93 -16.39
C PHE A 90 -39.99 12.56 -17.78
N PHE A 91 -39.24 12.03 -18.76
CA PHE A 91 -39.21 12.60 -20.11
C PHE A 91 -40.46 12.25 -20.91
N GLU A 92 -40.86 10.98 -20.94
CA GLU A 92 -42.09 10.55 -21.63
C GLU A 92 -43.34 10.96 -20.84
N GLY A 93 -43.27 10.97 -19.52
CA GLY A 93 -44.40 11.33 -18.66
C GLY A 93 -44.63 12.83 -18.50
N ILE A 94 -43.61 13.68 -18.66
CA ILE A 94 -43.70 15.13 -18.45
C ILE A 94 -43.27 15.89 -19.72
N ALA A 95 -41.96 16.02 -19.95
CA ALA A 95 -41.40 16.70 -21.10
C ALA A 95 -39.87 16.56 -21.16
N TYR A 96 -39.32 16.64 -22.37
CA TYR A 96 -37.90 16.86 -22.63
C TYR A 96 -37.53 18.34 -22.42
N HIS A 97 -37.52 18.78 -21.16
CA HIS A 97 -37.19 20.16 -20.77
C HIS A 97 -36.07 20.22 -19.72
N PRO A 98 -35.15 21.22 -19.76
CA PRO A 98 -34.05 21.33 -18.79
C PRO A 98 -34.48 21.34 -17.32
N LEU A 99 -35.65 21.92 -17.00
CA LEU A 99 -36.20 21.88 -15.64
C LEU A 99 -36.58 20.47 -15.19
N VAL A 100 -37.12 19.65 -16.11
CA VAL A 100 -37.43 18.24 -15.84
C VAL A 100 -36.14 17.44 -15.66
N PHE A 101 -35.11 17.73 -16.46
CA PHE A 101 -33.77 17.16 -16.27
C PHE A 101 -33.20 17.48 -14.87
N GLY A 102 -33.30 18.74 -14.43
CA GLY A 102 -32.90 19.14 -13.08
C GLY A 102 -33.66 18.37 -12.00
N LEU A 103 -34.97 18.19 -12.16
CA LEU A 103 -35.79 17.38 -11.26
C LEU A 103 -35.35 15.91 -11.22
N ILE A 104 -35.05 15.32 -12.37
CA ILE A 104 -34.48 13.97 -12.46
C ILE A 104 -33.22 13.89 -11.60
N LEU A 105 -32.28 14.83 -11.72
CA LEU A 105 -31.03 14.80 -10.95
C LEU A 105 -31.27 14.93 -9.44
N ILE A 106 -32.19 15.80 -9.01
CA ILE A 106 -32.55 16.00 -7.59
C ILE A 106 -33.03 14.69 -6.97
N LEU A 107 -33.77 13.86 -7.70
CA LEU A 107 -34.28 12.58 -7.21
C LEU A 107 -33.28 11.44 -7.41
N PHE A 108 -32.60 11.43 -8.56
CA PHE A 108 -31.67 10.38 -8.95
C PHE A 108 -30.44 10.30 -8.06
N ILE A 109 -29.86 11.43 -7.66
CA ILE A 109 -28.67 11.45 -6.78
C ILE A 109 -28.94 10.78 -5.43
N PRO A 110 -29.98 11.16 -4.65
CA PRO A 110 -30.35 10.46 -3.42
C PRO A 110 -30.63 8.97 -3.64
N THR A 111 -31.29 8.60 -4.73
CA THR A 111 -31.54 7.18 -5.05
C THR A 111 -30.24 6.40 -5.21
N LEU A 112 -29.28 6.92 -5.98
CA LEU A 112 -27.99 6.27 -6.15
C LEU A 112 -27.21 6.15 -4.84
N VAL A 113 -27.24 7.19 -4.00
CA VAL A 113 -26.57 7.17 -2.69
C VAL A 113 -27.21 6.14 -1.77
N SER A 114 -28.55 6.07 -1.72
CA SER A 114 -29.28 5.09 -0.90
C SER A 114 -28.99 3.65 -1.32
N LEU A 115 -28.79 3.41 -2.62
CA LEU A 115 -28.48 2.09 -3.17
C LEU A 115 -26.97 1.79 -3.21
N ARG A 116 -26.12 2.74 -2.81
CA ARG A 116 -24.64 2.65 -2.84
C ARG A 116 -24.05 2.50 -4.25
N PHE A 117 -24.67 3.14 -5.24
CA PHE A 117 -24.23 3.17 -6.65
C PHE A 117 -23.86 4.58 -7.15
N GLN A 118 -23.55 5.50 -6.23
CA GLN A 118 -23.22 6.91 -6.55
C GLN A 118 -22.02 7.06 -7.50
N ASP A 119 -21.09 6.11 -7.51
CA ASP A 119 -19.93 6.09 -8.44
C ASP A 119 -20.35 6.02 -9.92
N GLY A 120 -21.60 5.60 -10.18
CA GLY A 120 -22.19 5.51 -11.50
C GLY A 120 -22.80 6.82 -12.03
N PHE A 121 -23.04 7.80 -11.17
CA PHE A 121 -23.78 9.03 -11.49
C PHE A 121 -23.29 9.71 -12.77
N VAL A 122 -21.98 9.99 -12.86
CA VAL A 122 -21.41 10.72 -14.00
C VAL A 122 -21.62 9.97 -15.32
N SER A 123 -21.49 8.63 -15.33
CA SER A 123 -21.77 7.83 -16.52
C SER A 123 -23.25 7.86 -16.90
N SER A 124 -24.13 7.79 -15.91
CA SER A 124 -25.57 7.82 -16.15
C SER A 124 -26.02 9.18 -16.70
N VAL A 125 -25.43 10.28 -16.23
CA VAL A 125 -25.71 11.63 -16.77
C VAL A 125 -25.34 11.74 -18.25
N VAL A 126 -24.26 11.13 -18.71
CA VAL A 126 -23.91 11.10 -20.14
C VAL A 126 -25.03 10.46 -20.97
N ILE A 127 -25.55 9.32 -20.52
CA ILE A 127 -26.66 8.61 -21.20
C ILE A 127 -27.94 9.46 -21.14
N LEU A 128 -28.26 10.03 -19.98
CA LEU A 128 -29.43 10.90 -19.82
C LEU A 128 -29.36 12.12 -20.75
N LEU A 129 -28.17 12.66 -21.00
CA LEU A 129 -27.97 13.77 -21.94
C LEU A 129 -28.20 13.36 -23.39
N HIS A 130 -27.79 12.15 -23.81
CA HIS A 130 -28.11 11.67 -25.16
C HIS A 130 -29.62 11.51 -25.36
N LEU A 131 -30.31 10.91 -24.39
CA LEU A 131 -31.78 10.77 -24.42
C LEU A 131 -32.46 12.14 -24.45
N PHE A 132 -31.96 13.09 -23.66
CA PHE A 132 -32.47 14.46 -23.62
C PHE A 132 -32.28 15.20 -24.96
N ASP A 133 -31.10 15.08 -25.56
CA ASP A 133 -30.72 15.74 -26.82
C ASP A 133 -31.49 15.16 -28.01
N ALA A 134 -31.59 13.83 -28.08
CA ALA A 134 -32.35 13.13 -29.11
C ALA A 134 -33.86 13.39 -29.01
N LYS A 135 -34.37 13.77 -27.82
CA LYS A 135 -35.81 13.95 -27.52
C LYS A 135 -36.66 12.74 -27.91
N ASP A 136 -36.06 11.56 -27.82
CA ASP A 136 -36.64 10.29 -28.20
C ASP A 136 -36.13 9.22 -27.22
N MET A 137 -36.93 8.20 -26.97
CA MET A 137 -36.55 7.03 -26.19
C MET A 137 -36.81 5.72 -26.93
N SER A 138 -36.69 5.75 -28.26
CA SER A 138 -36.83 4.59 -29.12
C SER A 138 -35.91 3.44 -28.73
N TRP A 139 -36.36 2.22 -29.04
CA TRP A 139 -35.59 1.01 -28.80
C TRP A 139 -34.22 1.03 -29.51
N SER A 140 -34.13 1.65 -30.69
CA SER A 140 -32.88 1.87 -31.41
C SER A 140 -31.89 2.71 -30.62
N LEU A 141 -32.35 3.80 -30.01
CA LEU A 141 -31.47 4.68 -29.22
C LEU A 141 -31.00 3.98 -27.94
N LEU A 142 -31.90 3.30 -27.23
CA LEU A 142 -31.52 2.52 -26.05
C LEU A 142 -30.52 1.42 -26.39
N TRP A 143 -30.68 0.78 -27.54
CA TRP A 143 -29.73 -0.22 -28.03
C TRP A 143 -28.35 0.40 -28.34
N ASN A 144 -28.31 1.58 -28.95
CA ASN A 144 -27.08 2.34 -29.17
C ASN A 144 -26.37 2.64 -27.84
N GLU A 145 -27.10 3.09 -26.81
CA GLU A 145 -26.53 3.36 -25.49
C GLU A 145 -25.95 2.11 -24.82
N VAL A 146 -26.63 0.97 -24.96
CA VAL A 146 -26.11 -0.32 -24.48
C VAL A 146 -24.81 -0.68 -25.20
N GLN A 147 -24.72 -0.48 -26.51
CA GLN A 147 -23.50 -0.73 -27.28
C GLN A 147 -22.36 0.22 -26.86
N LEU A 148 -22.64 1.51 -26.67
CA LEU A 148 -21.66 2.48 -26.15
C LEU A 148 -21.13 2.08 -24.77
N MET A 149 -22.00 1.62 -23.87
CA MET A 149 -21.60 1.11 -22.55
C MET A 149 -20.74 -0.14 -22.67
N ILE A 150 -21.11 -1.09 -23.54
CA ILE A 150 -20.33 -2.32 -23.78
C ILE A 150 -18.93 -1.97 -24.29
N VAL A 151 -18.83 -1.08 -25.27
CA VAL A 151 -17.53 -0.64 -25.82
C VAL A 151 -16.74 0.10 -24.74
N GLY A 152 -17.33 1.13 -24.13
CA GLY A 152 -16.65 1.99 -23.17
C GLY A 152 -16.16 1.23 -21.93
N PHE A 153 -17.04 0.47 -21.30
CA PHE A 153 -16.73 -0.29 -20.08
C PHE A 153 -15.91 -1.55 -20.39
N GLY A 154 -16.20 -2.22 -21.52
CA GLY A 154 -15.47 -3.41 -21.96
C GLY A 154 -14.00 -3.10 -22.23
N VAL A 155 -13.72 -2.04 -23.00
CA VAL A 155 -12.33 -1.60 -23.27
C VAL A 155 -11.64 -1.17 -21.97
N ALA A 156 -12.33 -0.44 -21.08
CA ALA A 156 -11.77 -0.07 -19.79
C ALA A 156 -11.35 -1.30 -18.97
N LEU A 157 -12.17 -2.36 -18.94
CA LEU A 157 -11.83 -3.61 -18.26
C LEU A 157 -10.65 -4.32 -18.93
N LEU A 158 -10.66 -4.47 -20.26
CA LEU A 158 -9.59 -5.15 -21.01
C LEU A 158 -8.24 -4.48 -20.77
N VAL A 159 -8.19 -3.15 -20.87
CA VAL A 159 -6.97 -2.38 -20.61
C VAL A 159 -6.53 -2.55 -19.16
N ASN A 160 -7.46 -2.57 -18.20
CA ASN A 160 -7.11 -2.70 -16.80
C ASN A 160 -6.73 -4.14 -16.38
N LEU A 161 -7.10 -5.15 -17.15
CA LEU A 161 -6.64 -6.54 -16.96
C LEU A 161 -5.15 -6.69 -17.27
N TYR A 162 -4.63 -5.91 -18.21
CA TYR A 162 -3.21 -5.89 -18.58
C TYR A 162 -2.42 -5.03 -17.58
N MET A 163 -2.14 -5.58 -16.39
CA MET A 163 -1.23 -4.94 -15.42
C MET A 163 0.13 -5.63 -15.41
N PRO A 164 1.24 -4.88 -15.49
CA PRO A 164 2.58 -5.45 -15.41
C PRO A 164 2.82 -6.06 -14.02
N SER A 165 3.67 -7.09 -13.97
CA SER A 165 4.08 -7.70 -12.70
C SER A 165 4.90 -6.70 -11.87
N ILE A 166 4.45 -6.45 -10.65
CA ILE A 166 5.10 -5.58 -9.66
C ILE A 166 6.05 -6.35 -8.72
N GLU A 167 6.27 -7.64 -9.00
CA GLU A 167 7.02 -8.53 -8.11
C GLU A 167 8.50 -8.18 -8.01
N LYS A 168 9.09 -7.64 -9.10
CA LYS A 168 10.47 -7.14 -9.08
C LYS A 168 10.63 -5.95 -8.13
N ASP A 169 9.68 -5.03 -8.13
CA ASP A 169 9.69 -3.84 -7.28
C ASP A 169 9.46 -4.22 -5.82
N LEU A 170 8.51 -5.11 -5.54
CA LEU A 170 8.28 -5.65 -4.20
C LEU A 170 9.50 -6.39 -3.64
N LYS A 171 10.17 -7.19 -4.48
CA LYS A 171 11.42 -7.87 -4.11
C LYS A 171 12.52 -6.85 -3.81
N LYS A 172 12.63 -5.77 -4.59
CA LYS A 172 13.60 -4.70 -4.37
C LYS A 172 13.36 -4.03 -3.01
N TYR A 173 12.15 -3.52 -2.76
CA TYR A 173 11.82 -2.89 -1.47
C TYR A 173 12.10 -3.80 -0.28
N ARG A 174 11.83 -5.10 -0.42
CA ARG A 174 12.13 -6.09 0.62
C ARG A 174 13.63 -6.20 0.91
N LEU A 175 14.46 -6.31 -0.14
CA LEU A 175 15.92 -6.41 0.02
C LEU A 175 16.52 -5.11 0.56
N ASP A 176 16.03 -3.97 0.08
CA ASP A 176 16.44 -2.65 0.56
C ASP A 176 16.11 -2.51 2.07
N LEU A 177 14.92 -2.92 2.50
CA LEU A 177 14.51 -2.90 3.90
C LEU A 177 15.36 -3.82 4.79
N GLU A 178 15.69 -5.02 4.29
CA GLU A 178 16.56 -5.97 5.01
C GLU A 178 17.96 -5.40 5.21
N SER A 179 18.50 -4.73 4.20
CA SER A 179 19.78 -4.04 4.31
C SER A 179 19.72 -2.88 5.31
N LEU A 180 18.65 -2.09 5.30
CA LEU A 180 18.47 -0.98 6.25
C LEU A 180 18.35 -1.47 7.70
N TYR A 181 17.58 -2.52 7.95
CA TYR A 181 17.46 -3.11 9.29
C TYR A 181 18.79 -3.70 9.78
N SER A 182 19.52 -4.39 8.89
CA SER A 182 20.85 -4.89 9.19
C SER A 182 21.80 -3.76 9.60
N LYS A 183 21.83 -2.65 8.84
CA LYS A 183 22.62 -1.46 9.19
C LYS A 183 22.21 -0.85 10.54
N ILE A 184 20.91 -0.65 10.79
CA ILE A 184 20.41 -0.13 12.07
C ILE A 184 20.88 -1.00 13.23
N PHE A 185 20.81 -2.34 13.09
CA PHE A 185 21.27 -3.24 14.15
C PHE A 185 22.79 -3.25 14.32
N HIS A 186 23.57 -3.08 13.26
CA HIS A 186 25.02 -2.87 13.37
C HIS A 186 25.36 -1.56 14.10
N GLU A 187 24.61 -0.49 13.87
CA GLU A 187 24.80 0.77 14.60
C GLU A 187 24.45 0.63 16.08
N ILE A 188 23.36 -0.07 16.41
CA ILE A 188 23.02 -0.42 17.80
C ILE A 188 24.15 -1.23 18.44
N THR A 189 24.69 -2.22 17.71
CA THR A 189 25.81 -3.06 18.19
C THR A 189 27.06 -2.21 18.45
N SER A 190 27.42 -1.32 17.53
CA SER A 190 28.55 -0.40 17.67
C SER A 190 28.40 0.50 18.89
N TYR A 191 27.21 1.06 19.09
CA TYR A 191 26.91 1.88 20.26
C TYR A 191 27.02 1.10 21.56
N LEU A 192 26.48 -0.12 21.62
CA LEU A 192 26.56 -0.97 22.82
C LEU A 192 28.01 -1.35 23.18
N ARG A 193 28.91 -1.48 22.19
CA ARG A 193 30.32 -1.83 22.42
C ARG A 193 31.20 -0.63 22.77
N ASN A 194 30.96 0.51 22.12
CA ASN A 194 31.88 1.65 22.16
C ASN A 194 31.33 2.83 23.00
N GLY A 195 30.04 2.86 23.29
CA GLY A 195 29.36 3.95 24.01
C GLY A 195 29.16 5.23 23.20
N GLU A 196 29.78 5.34 22.04
CA GLU A 196 29.66 6.47 21.11
C GLU A 196 29.39 5.96 19.69
N SER A 197 28.53 6.67 18.96
CA SER A 197 28.33 6.49 17.53
C SER A 197 28.04 7.84 16.87
N ASP A 198 28.69 8.08 15.73
CA ASP A 198 28.45 9.23 14.85
C ASP A 198 27.20 9.04 13.96
N TRP A 199 26.45 7.96 14.18
CA TRP A 199 25.26 7.64 13.40
C TRP A 199 24.22 8.76 13.45
N ASP A 200 23.78 9.18 12.26
CA ASP A 200 22.87 10.30 12.05
C ASP A 200 21.38 9.88 12.01
N GLY A 201 21.09 8.57 12.01
CA GLY A 201 19.74 8.03 11.97
C GLY A 201 19.10 8.00 10.59
N LYS A 202 19.84 8.25 9.51
CA LYS A 202 19.33 8.30 8.13
C LYS A 202 18.60 7.04 7.72
N GLU A 203 19.12 5.87 8.12
CA GLU A 203 18.53 4.56 7.82
C GLU A 203 17.12 4.38 8.40
N LEU A 204 16.79 5.03 9.52
CA LEU A 204 15.44 4.95 10.09
C LEU A 204 14.42 5.64 9.20
N VAL A 205 14.76 6.82 8.68
CA VAL A 205 13.91 7.58 7.76
C VAL A 205 13.74 6.79 6.46
N GLU A 206 14.84 6.27 5.91
CA GLU A 206 14.80 5.45 4.69
C GLU A 206 13.98 4.17 4.91
N ALA A 207 14.09 3.51 6.05
CA ALA A 207 13.32 2.31 6.38
C ALA A 207 11.82 2.60 6.45
N SER A 208 11.42 3.68 7.13
CA SER A 208 10.02 4.11 7.21
C SER A 208 9.43 4.35 5.81
N GLU A 209 10.16 5.08 4.94
CA GLU A 209 9.72 5.32 3.56
C GLU A 209 9.61 4.02 2.73
N VAL A 210 10.55 3.09 2.89
CA VAL A 210 10.55 1.81 2.18
C VAL A 210 9.39 0.93 2.64
N ILE A 211 9.07 0.91 3.94
CA ILE A 211 7.91 0.20 4.49
C ILE A 211 6.62 0.77 3.90
N GLU A 212 6.43 2.09 3.94
CA GLU A 212 5.23 2.75 3.42
C GLU A 212 5.03 2.44 1.92
N LYS A 213 6.07 2.65 1.10
CA LYS A 213 6.02 2.40 -0.34
C LYS A 213 5.82 0.91 -0.65
N GLY A 214 6.51 0.02 0.07
CA GLY A 214 6.43 -1.42 -0.09
C GLY A 214 5.05 -1.97 0.28
N LYS A 215 4.50 -1.55 1.41
CA LYS A 215 3.16 -1.93 1.89
C LYS A 215 2.06 -1.44 0.96
N ALA A 216 2.14 -0.18 0.51
CA ALA A 216 1.19 0.37 -0.46
C ALA A 216 1.19 -0.38 -1.79
N LEU A 217 2.38 -0.72 -2.32
CA LEU A 217 2.50 -1.51 -3.54
C LEU A 217 1.98 -2.94 -3.35
N ALA A 218 2.28 -3.58 -2.21
CA ALA A 218 1.80 -4.92 -1.91
C ALA A 218 0.28 -4.96 -1.77
N TYR A 219 -0.33 -3.90 -1.21
CA TYR A 219 -1.78 -3.75 -1.14
C TYR A 219 -2.42 -3.62 -2.54
N GLN A 220 -1.81 -2.84 -3.44
CA GLN A 220 -2.25 -2.78 -4.84
C GLN A 220 -2.20 -4.15 -5.52
N ASP A 221 -1.17 -4.96 -5.24
CA ASP A 221 -1.06 -6.32 -5.76
C ASP A 221 -2.21 -7.22 -5.30
N VAL A 222 -2.61 -7.11 -4.02
CA VAL A 222 -3.79 -7.81 -3.47
C VAL A 222 -5.05 -7.43 -4.25
N GLU A 223 -5.28 -6.13 -4.48
CA GLU A 223 -6.45 -5.67 -5.24
C GLU A 223 -6.42 -6.10 -6.73
N ASN A 224 -5.25 -6.47 -7.26
CA ASN A 224 -5.09 -6.96 -8.62
C ASN A 224 -5.27 -8.47 -8.78
N HIS A 225 -5.22 -9.24 -7.68
CA HIS A 225 -5.42 -10.69 -7.69
C HIS A 225 -6.80 -11.05 -7.13
N LEU A 226 -7.79 -11.21 -8.01
CA LEU A 226 -9.19 -11.44 -7.63
C LEU A 226 -9.43 -12.73 -6.82
N ASN A 227 -8.59 -13.76 -7.01
CA ASN A 227 -8.74 -15.06 -6.35
C ASN A 227 -7.77 -15.28 -5.17
N ARG A 228 -6.76 -14.41 -4.96
CA ARG A 228 -5.79 -14.60 -3.87
C ARG A 228 -6.27 -13.89 -2.61
N ARG A 229 -6.57 -14.65 -1.55
CA ARG A 229 -7.05 -14.12 -0.27
C ARG A 229 -5.95 -13.49 0.60
N GLN A 230 -4.70 -13.88 0.42
CA GLN A 230 -3.56 -13.37 1.19
C GLN A 230 -2.35 -13.15 0.27
N ASN A 231 -1.65 -12.04 0.48
CA ASN A 231 -0.41 -11.73 -0.22
C ASN A 231 0.74 -11.76 0.78
N LEU A 232 1.69 -12.65 0.55
CA LEU A 232 2.86 -12.83 1.40
C LEU A 232 3.70 -11.54 1.50
N HIS A 233 3.73 -10.72 0.44
CA HIS A 233 4.41 -9.42 0.49
C HIS A 233 3.69 -8.42 1.40
N TYR A 234 2.36 -8.39 1.39
CA TYR A 234 1.61 -7.49 2.28
C TYR A 234 1.86 -7.87 3.75
N LEU A 235 1.73 -9.15 4.07
CA LEU A 235 2.01 -9.66 5.42
C LEU A 235 3.46 -9.41 5.85
N TYR A 236 4.41 -9.48 4.91
CA TYR A 236 5.80 -9.16 5.19
C TYR A 236 5.99 -7.69 5.58
N PHE A 237 5.48 -6.74 4.79
CA PHE A 237 5.66 -5.31 5.11
C PHE A 237 4.88 -4.90 6.34
N ASP A 238 3.70 -5.48 6.58
CA ASP A 238 2.91 -5.29 7.80
C ASP A 238 3.67 -5.77 9.05
N MET A 239 4.27 -6.98 8.97
CA MET A 239 5.15 -7.50 10.02
C MET A 239 6.38 -6.60 10.24
N ARG A 240 7.01 -6.12 9.17
CA ARG A 240 8.19 -5.24 9.27
C ARG A 240 7.85 -3.88 9.88
N GLU A 241 6.68 -3.31 9.57
CA GLU A 241 6.19 -2.08 10.19
C GLU A 241 6.08 -2.23 11.72
N GLN A 242 5.46 -3.30 12.20
CA GLN A 242 5.37 -3.59 13.64
C GLN A 242 6.75 -3.76 14.28
N GLN A 243 7.69 -4.40 13.56
CA GLN A 243 9.07 -4.50 14.00
C GLN A 243 9.79 -3.15 14.05
N PHE A 244 9.50 -2.24 13.12
CA PHE A 244 10.07 -0.90 13.07
C PHE A 244 9.67 -0.07 14.29
N GLU A 245 8.40 -0.16 14.70
CA GLU A 245 7.91 0.53 15.91
C GLU A 245 8.69 0.10 17.16
N ILE A 246 9.06 -1.18 17.26
CA ILE A 246 9.91 -1.67 18.36
C ILE A 246 11.31 -1.08 18.26
N ILE A 247 11.91 -1.06 17.07
CA ILE A 247 13.23 -0.45 16.83
C ILE A 247 13.24 1.01 17.29
N GLU A 248 12.23 1.81 16.91
CA GLU A 248 12.10 3.20 17.33
C GLU A 248 11.94 3.34 18.85
N ARG A 249 11.20 2.42 19.49
CA ARG A 249 10.96 2.40 20.93
C ARG A 249 12.21 2.04 21.75
N VAL A 250 13.07 1.17 21.24
CA VAL A 250 14.27 0.71 21.96
C VAL A 250 15.45 1.67 21.86
N LEU A 251 15.54 2.44 20.77
CA LEU A 251 16.69 3.31 20.52
C LEU A 251 16.97 4.33 21.64
N PRO A 252 15.97 5.07 22.16
CA PRO A 252 16.19 5.98 23.29
C PRO A 252 16.72 5.28 24.54
N LYS A 253 16.29 4.03 24.79
CA LYS A 253 16.68 3.23 25.96
C LYS A 253 18.16 2.86 25.88
N ILE A 254 18.63 2.48 24.70
CA ILE A 254 20.05 2.17 24.45
C ILE A 254 20.91 3.43 24.63
N THR A 255 20.49 4.55 24.06
CA THR A 255 21.26 5.80 24.13
C THR A 255 21.32 6.44 25.51
N ALA A 256 20.48 5.99 26.45
CA ALA A 256 20.49 6.43 27.83
C ALA A 256 21.42 5.59 28.73
N LEU A 257 22.04 4.53 28.19
CA LEU A 257 22.94 3.66 28.94
C LEU A 257 24.23 4.42 29.32
N PRO A 258 24.72 4.25 30.57
CA PRO A 258 26.06 4.70 30.93
C PRO A 258 27.10 3.97 30.08
N VAL A 259 28.08 4.72 29.57
CA VAL A 259 29.21 4.17 28.81
C VAL A 259 30.06 3.31 29.77
N ASN A 260 30.54 2.16 29.30
CA ASN A 260 31.54 1.30 29.98
C ASN A 260 31.02 0.19 30.92
N ILE A 261 29.90 -0.44 30.59
CA ILE A 261 29.35 -1.54 31.40
C ILE A 261 29.57 -2.88 30.69
N SER A 262 30.26 -3.81 31.37
CA SER A 262 30.55 -5.15 30.86
C SER A 262 29.31 -5.91 30.38
N HIS A 263 28.13 -5.56 30.89
CA HIS A 263 26.82 -6.12 30.52
C HIS A 263 26.38 -5.79 29.07
N CYS A 264 26.86 -4.69 28.49
CA CYS A 264 26.49 -4.29 27.13
C CYS A 264 27.06 -5.24 26.07
N TYR A 265 28.19 -5.91 26.33
CA TYR A 265 28.82 -6.83 25.38
C TYR A 265 27.94 -8.05 25.06
N ILE A 266 27.28 -8.64 26.06
CA ILE A 266 26.40 -9.81 25.84
C ILE A 266 25.25 -9.45 24.90
N VAL A 267 24.62 -8.30 25.13
CA VAL A 267 23.53 -7.80 24.28
C VAL A 267 24.06 -7.41 22.90
N ALA A 268 25.25 -6.81 22.83
CA ALA A 268 25.89 -6.46 21.56
C ALA A 268 26.18 -7.70 20.70
N ASP A 269 26.68 -8.79 21.28
CA ASP A 269 26.99 -10.02 20.55
C ASP A 269 25.73 -10.65 19.95
N PHE A 270 24.64 -10.68 20.72
CA PHE A 270 23.33 -11.09 20.21
C PHE A 270 22.85 -10.20 19.06
N MET A 271 22.95 -8.87 19.22
CA MET A 271 22.53 -7.91 18.22
C MET A 271 23.36 -8.00 16.94
N GLU A 272 24.66 -8.25 17.05
CA GLU A 272 25.56 -8.47 15.91
C GLU A 272 25.13 -9.71 15.11
N GLU A 273 24.81 -10.81 15.80
CA GLU A 273 24.33 -12.00 15.11
C GLU A 273 22.97 -11.75 14.45
N LEU A 274 22.06 -11.05 15.13
CA LEU A 274 20.75 -10.71 14.57
C LEU A 274 20.87 -9.79 13.34
N ALA A 275 21.76 -8.80 13.38
CA ALA A 275 22.07 -7.87 12.29
C ALA A 275 22.49 -8.61 11.01
N ASN A 276 23.32 -9.64 11.17
CA ASN A 276 23.81 -10.48 10.06
C ASN A 276 22.75 -11.45 9.50
N HIS A 277 21.62 -11.63 10.19
CA HIS A 277 20.55 -12.57 9.81
C HIS A 277 19.18 -11.89 9.62
N VAL A 278 19.18 -10.61 9.24
CA VAL A 278 17.96 -9.94 8.82
C VAL A 278 17.59 -10.39 7.41
N HIS A 279 16.67 -11.34 7.30
CA HIS A 279 16.15 -11.82 6.02
C HIS A 279 14.68 -12.23 6.10
N SER A 280 14.07 -12.42 4.93
CA SER A 280 12.64 -12.70 4.73
C SER A 280 12.16 -14.10 5.12
N GLY A 281 13.06 -14.95 5.59
CA GLY A 281 12.75 -16.31 6.06
C GLY A 281 12.38 -16.28 7.54
N ASN A 282 11.68 -17.30 8.02
CA ASN A 282 11.38 -17.40 9.45
C ASN A 282 12.53 -18.09 10.19
N THR A 283 13.38 -17.28 10.81
CA THR A 283 14.44 -17.70 11.74
C THR A 283 14.12 -17.35 13.19
N ALA A 284 12.87 -17.00 13.48
CA ALA A 284 12.47 -16.50 14.80
C ALA A 284 12.76 -17.51 15.91
N HIS A 285 12.48 -18.80 15.69
CA HIS A 285 12.76 -19.84 16.68
C HIS A 285 14.24 -19.87 17.11
N LYS A 286 15.18 -19.83 16.15
CA LYS A 286 16.63 -19.81 16.43
C LYS A 286 17.00 -18.61 17.31
N PHE A 287 16.53 -17.41 16.95
CA PHE A 287 16.89 -16.18 17.65
C PHE A 287 16.16 -16.01 18.98
N ILE A 288 14.96 -16.56 19.15
CA ILE A 288 14.27 -16.59 20.45
C ILE A 288 15.07 -17.45 21.41
N SER A 289 15.48 -18.66 21.02
CA SER A 289 16.31 -19.52 21.89
C SER A 289 17.63 -18.86 22.28
N LYS A 290 18.28 -18.14 21.36
CA LYS A 290 19.50 -17.36 21.68
C LYS A 290 19.24 -16.20 22.62
N LEU A 291 18.08 -15.55 22.49
CA LEU A 291 17.70 -14.48 23.40
C LEU A 291 17.39 -15.03 24.81
N ASP A 292 16.86 -16.25 24.90
CA ASP A 292 16.65 -16.95 26.17
C ASP A 292 18.01 -17.27 26.84
N GLU A 293 19.02 -17.71 26.08
CA GLU A 293 20.40 -17.88 26.59
C GLU A 293 20.97 -16.56 27.13
N VAL A 294 20.78 -15.44 26.40
CA VAL A 294 21.18 -14.10 26.86
C VAL A 294 20.47 -13.72 28.17
N LYS A 295 19.17 -14.02 28.31
CA LYS A 295 18.42 -13.78 29.55
C LYS A 295 18.97 -14.61 30.71
N GLU A 296 19.30 -15.88 30.49
CA GLU A 296 19.89 -16.74 31.51
C GLU A 296 21.26 -16.22 31.97
N ASP A 297 22.11 -15.82 31.03
CA ASP A 297 23.43 -15.29 31.35
C ASP A 297 23.34 -13.94 32.06
N PHE A 298 22.38 -13.10 31.67
CA PHE A 298 22.06 -11.87 32.38
C PHE A 298 21.58 -12.12 33.82
N ALA A 299 20.79 -13.18 34.05
CA ALA A 299 20.29 -13.55 35.38
C ALA A 299 21.38 -14.10 36.32
N LYS A 300 22.46 -14.68 35.77
CA LYS A 300 23.60 -15.17 36.56
C LYS A 300 24.56 -14.06 37.00
N MET A 301 24.40 -12.84 36.51
CA MET A 301 25.27 -11.71 36.83
C MET A 301 25.17 -11.31 38.31
N PRO A 302 26.25 -10.76 38.90
CA PRO A 302 26.19 -10.20 40.24
C PRO A 302 25.17 -9.06 40.31
N LEU A 303 24.52 -8.91 41.47
CA LEU A 303 23.61 -7.80 41.72
C LEU A 303 24.32 -6.45 41.53
N PRO A 304 23.61 -5.41 41.06
CA PRO A 304 24.18 -4.10 40.82
C PRO A 304 24.75 -3.53 42.13
N LYS A 305 26.00 -3.08 42.10
CA LYS A 305 26.72 -2.56 43.26
C LYS A 305 26.36 -1.10 43.59
N ASP A 306 25.84 -0.38 42.61
CA ASP A 306 25.44 1.02 42.69
C ASP A 306 24.21 1.30 41.81
N HIS A 307 23.66 2.50 41.96
CA HIS A 307 22.46 2.93 41.25
C HIS A 307 22.67 3.05 39.73
N GLU A 308 23.88 3.40 39.29
CA GLU A 308 24.21 3.54 37.86
C GLU A 308 24.19 2.17 37.16
N ASN A 309 24.80 1.16 37.78
CA ASN A 309 24.72 -0.23 37.34
C ASN A 309 23.29 -0.76 37.38
N PHE A 310 22.50 -0.40 38.40
CA PHE A 310 21.09 -0.78 38.46
C PHE A 310 20.29 -0.22 37.27
N LEU A 311 20.44 1.07 36.97
CA LEU A 311 19.75 1.70 35.83
C LEU A 311 20.15 1.09 34.50
N ALA A 312 21.44 0.82 34.31
CA ALA A 312 21.94 0.19 33.10
C ALA A 312 21.42 -1.24 32.94
N MET A 313 21.44 -2.04 34.01
CA MET A 313 20.90 -3.39 33.98
C MET A 313 19.39 -3.39 33.69
N ALA A 314 18.63 -2.47 34.28
CA ALA A 314 17.21 -2.34 34.02
C ALA A 314 16.91 -1.95 32.55
N ALA A 315 17.69 -1.01 31.99
CA ALA A 315 17.54 -0.58 30.60
C ALA A 315 17.93 -1.69 29.61
N LEU A 316 19.00 -2.46 29.88
CA LEU A 316 19.40 -3.62 29.08
C LEU A 316 18.34 -4.73 29.15
N TYR A 317 17.81 -5.02 30.33
CA TYR A 317 16.75 -6.02 30.46
C TYR A 317 15.49 -5.61 29.71
N GLN A 318 15.11 -4.32 29.79
CA GLN A 318 14.01 -3.80 29.00
C GLN A 318 14.27 -3.92 27.49
N PHE A 319 15.50 -3.65 27.03
CA PHE A 319 15.89 -3.86 25.65
C PHE A 319 15.72 -5.32 25.22
N ILE A 320 16.14 -6.27 26.06
CA ILE A 320 16.00 -7.70 25.79
C ILE A 320 14.51 -8.10 25.62
N GLU A 321 13.62 -7.66 26.53
CA GLU A 321 12.18 -7.93 26.44
C GLU A 321 11.55 -7.37 25.14
N GLU A 322 11.96 -6.17 24.75
CA GLU A 322 11.54 -5.53 23.52
C GLU A 322 11.97 -6.32 22.27
N MET A 323 13.22 -6.82 22.28
CA MET A 323 13.73 -7.67 21.21
C MET A 323 13.04 -9.04 21.16
N GLU A 324 12.56 -9.56 22.29
CA GLU A 324 11.72 -10.76 22.29
C GLU A 324 10.40 -10.48 21.56
N GLN A 325 9.76 -9.34 21.82
CA GLN A 325 8.54 -8.95 21.11
C GLN A 325 8.80 -8.82 19.59
N TYR A 326 9.93 -8.21 19.19
CA TYR A 326 10.36 -8.13 17.79
C TYR A 326 10.46 -9.51 17.13
N LEU A 327 11.01 -10.50 17.83
CA LEU A 327 11.15 -11.86 17.32
C LEU A 327 9.82 -12.63 17.32
N ARG A 328 8.95 -12.41 18.32
CA ARG A 328 7.60 -13.01 18.36
C ARG A 328 6.74 -12.57 17.18
N ILE A 329 6.82 -11.30 16.80
CA ILE A 329 6.19 -10.77 15.57
C ILE A 329 6.69 -11.53 14.33
N LYS A 330 8.01 -11.77 14.24
CA LYS A 330 8.59 -12.58 13.15
C LYS A 330 8.10 -14.03 13.18
N ARG A 331 7.90 -14.62 14.36
CA ARG A 331 7.45 -16.01 14.54
C ARG A 331 6.06 -16.24 13.93
N SER A 332 5.15 -15.27 14.03
CA SER A 332 3.83 -15.35 13.40
C SER A 332 3.85 -15.25 11.87
N PHE A 333 4.97 -14.87 11.27
CA PHE A 333 5.13 -14.78 9.82
C PHE A 333 5.64 -16.10 9.23
N VAL A 334 4.91 -16.67 8.27
CA VAL A 334 5.24 -17.97 7.63
C VAL A 334 6.63 -17.96 6.96
N GLY A 335 7.09 -16.80 6.49
CA GLY A 335 8.35 -16.68 5.75
C GLY A 335 8.18 -16.87 4.24
N PHE A 336 9.11 -16.31 3.46
CA PHE A 336 9.23 -16.68 2.05
C PHE A 336 9.99 -17.99 1.92
N ASN A 337 9.47 -18.90 1.07
CA ASN A 337 10.20 -20.10 0.67
C ASN A 337 11.46 -19.71 -0.10
N MET A 338 12.58 -19.62 0.60
CA MET A 338 13.90 -19.53 -0.01
C MET A 338 14.19 -20.90 -0.61
N LYS A 339 13.86 -21.12 -1.90
CA LYS A 339 14.39 -22.30 -2.62
C LYS A 339 15.91 -22.25 -2.42
N LYS A 340 16.48 -23.25 -1.74
CA LYS A 340 17.92 -23.49 -1.75
C LYS A 340 18.30 -23.49 -3.23
N LYS A 341 19.17 -22.56 -3.66
CA LYS A 341 19.94 -22.79 -4.88
C LYS A 341 20.65 -24.10 -4.62
N THR A 342 20.15 -25.19 -5.20
CA THR A 342 20.91 -26.43 -5.30
C THR A 342 22.20 -26.00 -6.00
N ALA A 343 23.30 -25.99 -5.26
CA ALA A 343 24.61 -25.93 -5.86
C ALA A 343 24.63 -27.05 -6.89
N SER A 344 24.72 -26.69 -8.18
CA SER A 344 25.02 -27.64 -9.23
C SER A 344 26.38 -28.23 -8.88
N LYS A 345 26.36 -29.42 -8.29
CA LYS A 345 27.45 -30.37 -8.43
C LYS A 345 27.41 -30.82 -9.89
N GLU A 346 28.39 -30.37 -10.66
CA GLU A 346 29.33 -31.17 -11.47
C GLU A 346 30.09 -30.26 -12.42
#